data_AF-A0A6N6S5K1-F1
#
_entry.id   AF-A0A6N6S5K1-F1
#
_cell.length_a   1.000
_cell.length_b   1.000
_cell.length_c   1.000
_cell.angle_alpha   90.00
_cell.angle_beta   90.00
_cell.angle_gamma   90.00
#
_symmetry.space_group_name_H-M   'P 1'
#
loop_
_entity.id
_entity.type
_entity.pdbx_description
1 polymer ?
#
loop_
_entity_poly.entity_id
_entity_poly.type
_entity_poly.pdbx_seq_one_letter_code
_entity_poly.pdbx_strand_id
1 'polypeptide(L)'
;DPPPPESRKQGRNHNWIHVYNEDILSMPDKWEYPWFAAWDLAFHTVTLSLLDPDFAKRQLMLLTREWYMHPNGQIPAYEWAFGDVNPPVHAWAAWRVYNIEHKMFGRKDVHFLERVFQKLLLNFTWWVNRKDAEGKNVFEGGFLGLDNIGVFDRNAKLPSGVILEQADGTSWMGMYCLNMLAIAIELAKHNTSYEDIASKFFEHFLYIARAINLPERGHDGLWDDEDQFYYDVLHLPNGNHLPMKVRSMVGLIPLYAIETIEPDVLEKLGGFRQRMEWFIENRPDLGENVASMEEKGVGERRLLSIVDQDKLRQVLNKMLDENEFLSPYGIRSVSKYHRDHPYEFSVGGYDYTVEYEPAESTSGLFGGNSNWRGPVWFPVNFLLIESLQKFHYYLGDSYKVECPTGSGIYMTLWEVAKELSHRLVRIFKKDASGRRPVYGGAEKFQTDPSWSCYLNFYEYFHGDNGAGIGASHQTGWTGLVGKLIRQSSEYGTIDEI
;
A
#
# COMPACT_ATOMS: atom_id res chain seq x y z
N ASP A 1 -1.59 -14.54 41.19
CA ASP A 1 -0.84 -13.30 40.97
C ASP A 1 -1.44 -12.13 41.75
N PRO A 2 -0.62 -11.14 42.18
CA PRO A 2 -1.14 -9.92 42.77
C PRO A 2 -2.07 -9.19 41.77
N PRO A 3 -3.10 -8.46 42.25
CA PRO A 3 -3.95 -7.69 41.36
C PRO A 3 -3.10 -6.66 40.58
N PRO A 4 -3.40 -6.43 39.29
CA PRO A 4 -2.67 -5.43 38.51
C PRO A 4 -2.77 -4.03 39.16
N PRO A 5 -1.74 -3.16 39.01
CA PRO A 5 -1.78 -1.81 39.56
C PRO A 5 -2.94 -0.97 39.03
N GLU A 6 -3.56 -0.15 39.90
CA GLU A 6 -4.69 0.75 39.54
C GLU A 6 -4.38 1.70 38.38
N SER A 7 -3.11 2.10 38.22
CA SER A 7 -2.63 2.92 37.11
C SER A 7 -2.91 2.31 35.73
N ARG A 8 -3.05 0.98 35.62
CA ARG A 8 -3.39 0.32 34.36
C ARG A 8 -4.79 0.66 33.84
N LYS A 9 -5.72 1.12 34.70
CA LYS A 9 -7.06 1.56 34.28
C LYS A 9 -7.04 2.80 33.39
N GLN A 10 -5.94 3.55 33.39
CA GLN A 10 -5.76 4.78 32.60
C GLN A 10 -4.51 4.70 31.70
N GLY A 11 -3.93 3.50 31.56
CA GLY A 11 -2.72 3.28 30.77
C GLY A 11 -2.97 3.27 29.26
N ARG A 12 -1.94 2.83 28.51
CA ARG A 12 -2.06 2.53 27.08
C ARG A 12 -3.24 1.58 26.85
N ASN A 13 -3.98 1.82 25.77
CA ASN A 13 -5.12 1.00 25.36
C ASN A 13 -6.26 0.88 26.40
N HIS A 14 -6.38 1.78 27.38
CA HIS A 14 -7.44 1.69 28.40
C HIS A 14 -8.88 1.68 27.83
N ASN A 15 -9.08 2.22 26.62
CA ASN A 15 -10.37 2.19 25.92
C ASN A 15 -10.70 0.83 25.27
N TRP A 16 -9.76 -0.11 25.26
CA TRP A 16 -9.87 -1.44 24.62
C TRP A 16 -10.10 -2.55 25.65
N ILE A 17 -11.12 -2.38 26.51
CA ILE A 17 -11.40 -3.27 27.65
C ILE A 17 -11.85 -4.70 27.28
N HIS A 18 -12.16 -4.95 26.00
CA HIS A 18 -12.70 -6.21 25.49
C HIS A 18 -11.61 -7.13 24.91
N VAL A 19 -10.38 -6.64 24.79
CA VAL A 19 -9.30 -7.35 24.09
C VAL A 19 -8.88 -8.59 24.87
N TYR A 20 -8.82 -9.73 24.19
CA TYR A 20 -8.38 -11.01 24.74
C TYR A 20 -7.46 -11.71 23.75
N ASN A 21 -6.14 -11.61 23.98
CA ASN A 21 -5.14 -12.15 23.06
C ASN A 21 -4.55 -13.45 23.63
N GLU A 22 -5.09 -14.59 23.20
CA GLU A 22 -4.60 -15.93 23.59
C GLU A 22 -4.38 -16.81 22.34
N ASP A 23 -3.92 -16.20 21.24
CA ASP A 23 -3.69 -16.88 19.96
C ASP A 23 -2.23 -16.80 19.52
N ILE A 24 -1.86 -17.65 18.57
CA ILE A 24 -0.55 -17.63 17.92
C ILE A 24 -0.61 -16.66 16.74
N LEU A 25 0.18 -15.59 16.81
CA LEU A 25 0.31 -14.56 15.78
C LEU A 25 1.71 -14.56 15.14
N SER A 26 1.76 -14.33 13.83
CA SER A 26 2.99 -14.08 13.10
C SER A 26 3.47 -12.66 13.38
N MET A 27 4.68 -12.54 13.91
CA MET A 27 5.27 -11.24 14.27
C MET A 27 6.20 -10.72 13.16
N PRO A 28 6.42 -9.40 13.06
CA PRO A 28 7.33 -8.82 12.08
C PRO A 28 8.78 -9.33 12.24
N ASP A 29 9.29 -9.27 13.48
CA ASP A 29 10.63 -9.70 13.89
C ASP A 29 10.57 -10.40 15.26
N LYS A 30 11.39 -11.43 15.46
CA LYS A 30 11.37 -12.22 16.71
C LYS A 30 11.95 -11.48 17.92
N TRP A 31 12.87 -10.55 17.69
CA TRP A 31 13.71 -9.90 18.71
C TRP A 31 13.31 -8.45 18.93
N GLU A 32 13.22 -7.67 17.86
CA GLU A 32 12.97 -6.22 17.92
C GLU A 32 11.48 -5.91 17.97
N TYR A 33 10.67 -6.68 17.26
CA TYR A 33 9.23 -6.49 17.16
C TYR A 33 8.43 -7.73 17.58
N PRO A 34 8.57 -8.23 18.83
CA PRO A 34 7.87 -9.43 19.31
C PRO A 34 6.41 -9.14 19.68
N TRP A 35 5.72 -8.39 18.83
CA TRP A 35 4.35 -7.92 18.98
C TRP A 35 3.70 -7.85 17.59
N PHE A 36 2.38 -7.93 17.51
CA PHE A 36 1.72 -7.85 16.20
C PHE A 36 1.54 -6.40 15.75
N ALA A 37 1.71 -6.16 14.45
CA ALA A 37 1.13 -5.03 13.75
C ALA A 37 0.18 -5.53 12.67
N ALA A 38 -0.96 -4.86 12.56
CA ALA A 38 -2.05 -5.30 11.70
C ALA A 38 -1.64 -5.23 10.22
N TRP A 39 -1.03 -4.12 9.79
CA TRP A 39 -0.63 -3.98 8.39
C TRP A 39 0.51 -4.94 8.02
N ASP A 40 1.51 -5.14 8.89
CA ASP A 40 2.56 -6.15 8.73
C ASP A 40 1.96 -7.55 8.49
N LEU A 41 1.01 -7.95 9.35
CA LEU A 41 0.38 -9.27 9.29
C LEU A 41 -0.25 -9.54 7.93
N ALA A 42 -0.85 -8.53 7.30
CA ALA A 42 -1.42 -8.63 5.96
C ALA A 42 -0.34 -9.08 4.94
N PHE A 43 0.85 -8.47 4.95
CA PHE A 43 1.96 -8.87 4.08
C PHE A 43 2.54 -10.23 4.44
N HIS A 44 2.61 -10.57 5.73
CA HIS A 44 3.08 -11.90 6.18
C HIS A 44 2.25 -13.01 5.55
N THR A 45 0.92 -12.83 5.54
CA THR A 45 -0.02 -13.84 5.08
C THR A 45 0.15 -14.19 3.60
N VAL A 46 0.59 -13.24 2.77
CA VAL A 46 0.89 -13.48 1.35
C VAL A 46 2.02 -14.49 1.21
N THR A 47 3.13 -14.29 1.94
CA THR A 47 4.26 -15.22 1.94
C THR A 47 3.89 -16.57 2.56
N LEU A 48 3.20 -16.55 3.70
CA LEU A 48 2.77 -17.76 4.41
C LEU A 48 1.81 -18.61 3.57
N SER A 49 0.95 -18.00 2.75
CA SER A 49 0.00 -18.71 1.90
C SER A 49 0.66 -19.58 0.82
N LEU A 50 1.94 -19.33 0.51
CA LEU A 50 2.73 -20.21 -0.36
C LEU A 50 3.02 -21.57 0.28
N LEU A 51 2.91 -21.68 1.61
CA LEU A 51 3.23 -22.87 2.38
C LEU A 51 1.96 -23.45 3.04
N ASP A 52 1.23 -22.61 3.78
CA ASP A 52 0.01 -22.97 4.51
C ASP A 52 -1.04 -21.85 4.38
N PRO A 53 -1.91 -21.91 3.35
CA PRO A 53 -2.98 -20.93 3.18
C PRO A 53 -4.00 -20.97 4.32
N ASP A 54 -4.19 -22.11 5.01
CA ASP A 54 -5.14 -22.19 6.11
C ASP A 54 -4.60 -21.44 7.35
N PHE A 55 -3.28 -21.49 7.61
CA PHE A 55 -2.65 -20.64 8.63
C PHE A 55 -2.75 -19.15 8.25
N ALA A 56 -2.42 -18.78 7.02
CA ALA A 56 -2.55 -17.41 6.52
C ALA A 56 -3.98 -16.85 6.70
N LYS A 57 -5.00 -17.61 6.31
CA LYS A 57 -6.41 -17.25 6.53
C LYS A 57 -6.75 -17.07 8.00
N ARG A 58 -6.27 -17.97 8.88
CA ARG A 58 -6.49 -17.83 10.35
C ARG A 58 -5.88 -16.54 10.88
N GLN A 59 -4.66 -16.17 10.47
CA GLN A 59 -3.99 -14.94 10.89
C GLN A 59 -4.83 -13.70 10.56
N LEU A 60 -5.33 -13.58 9.32
CA LEU A 60 -6.22 -12.47 8.91
C LEU A 60 -7.53 -12.43 9.72
N MET A 61 -8.10 -13.60 10.03
CA MET A 61 -9.33 -13.67 10.81
C MET A 61 -9.13 -13.23 12.26
N LEU A 62 -7.97 -13.45 12.88
CA LEU A 62 -7.72 -13.16 14.30
C LEU A 62 -8.00 -11.70 14.64
N LEU A 63 -7.41 -10.76 13.91
CA LEU A 63 -7.56 -9.32 14.17
C LEU A 63 -8.97 -8.78 13.89
N THR A 64 -9.84 -9.62 13.32
CA THR A 64 -11.25 -9.30 13.03
C THR A 64 -12.25 -9.98 13.98
N ARG A 65 -11.75 -10.77 14.94
CA ARG A 65 -12.59 -11.40 15.97
C ARG A 65 -13.14 -10.37 16.94
N GLU A 66 -14.26 -10.70 17.56
CA GLU A 66 -15.01 -9.87 18.51
C GLU A 66 -14.19 -9.48 19.75
N TRP A 67 -13.16 -10.26 20.06
CA TRP A 67 -12.23 -10.04 21.17
C TRP A 67 -10.87 -9.45 20.74
N TYR A 68 -10.72 -9.05 19.46
CA TYR A 68 -9.59 -8.25 18.97
C TYR A 68 -10.08 -6.92 18.39
N MET A 69 -11.03 -6.98 17.46
CA MET A 69 -11.61 -5.81 16.79
C MET A 69 -12.47 -5.02 17.76
N HIS A 70 -12.28 -3.70 17.76
CA HIS A 70 -13.10 -2.80 18.58
C HIS A 70 -14.57 -2.90 18.15
N PRO A 71 -15.54 -2.81 19.08
CA PRO A 71 -16.99 -2.82 18.76
C PRO A 71 -17.48 -1.77 17.74
N ASN A 72 -16.65 -0.78 17.41
CA ASN A 72 -16.95 0.25 16.40
C ASN A 72 -16.43 -0.13 15.00
N GLY A 73 -15.82 -1.30 14.82
CA GLY A 73 -15.22 -1.77 13.57
C GLY A 73 -13.71 -1.54 13.42
N GLN A 74 -13.05 -0.85 14.35
CA GLN A 74 -11.60 -0.60 14.27
C GLN A 74 -10.80 -1.90 14.48
N ILE A 75 -9.90 -2.19 13.56
CA ILE A 75 -8.88 -3.25 13.72
C ILE A 75 -7.76 -2.69 14.61
N PRO A 76 -7.30 -3.42 15.64
CA PRO A 76 -6.22 -2.93 16.51
C PRO A 76 -4.92 -2.77 15.71
N ALA A 77 -4.30 -1.59 15.76
CA ALA A 77 -3.07 -1.32 14.99
C ALA A 77 -1.88 -2.18 15.45
N TYR A 78 -1.41 -1.98 16.69
CA TYR A 78 -0.29 -2.71 17.28
C TYR A 78 -0.30 -2.60 18.82
N GLU A 79 0.47 -3.44 19.51
CA GLU A 79 0.30 -3.68 20.96
C GLU A 79 0.47 -2.46 21.88
N TRP A 80 1.25 -1.43 21.51
CA TRP A 80 1.39 -0.23 22.34
C TRP A 80 0.34 0.85 22.08
N ALA A 81 -0.41 0.79 20.96
CA ALA A 81 -1.50 1.71 20.65
C ALA A 81 -2.53 1.06 19.70
N PHE A 82 -3.44 0.24 20.22
CA PHE A 82 -4.49 -0.41 19.43
C PHE A 82 -5.37 0.57 18.67
N GLY A 83 -5.61 1.75 19.27
CA GLY A 83 -6.44 2.80 18.70
C GLY A 83 -5.78 3.61 17.57
N ASP A 84 -4.52 3.34 17.25
CA ASP A 84 -3.88 4.00 16.12
C ASP A 84 -4.45 3.48 14.79
N VAL A 85 -4.06 4.15 13.71
CA VAL A 85 -4.46 3.81 12.34
C VAL A 85 -3.31 3.09 11.67
N ASN A 86 -3.61 2.27 10.67
CA ASN A 86 -2.65 1.53 9.84
C ASN A 86 -3.21 1.50 8.41
N PRO A 87 -2.39 1.34 7.35
CA PRO A 87 -2.90 1.12 6.00
C PRO A 87 -3.92 -0.05 5.97
N PRO A 88 -5.12 0.14 5.38
CA PRO A 88 -6.20 -0.84 5.35
C PRO A 88 -5.97 -1.97 4.31
N VAL A 89 -4.80 -2.60 4.34
CA VAL A 89 -4.40 -3.64 3.38
C VAL A 89 -4.96 -5.04 3.68
N HIS A 90 -5.80 -5.19 4.71
CA HIS A 90 -6.37 -6.49 5.11
C HIS A 90 -7.25 -7.12 4.03
N ALA A 91 -8.07 -6.31 3.33
CA ALA A 91 -8.91 -6.80 2.24
C ALA A 91 -8.07 -7.30 1.07
N TRP A 92 -7.01 -6.57 0.73
CA TRP A 92 -6.04 -6.99 -0.28
C TRP A 92 -5.40 -8.31 0.09
N ALA A 93 -4.91 -8.46 1.32
CA ALA A 93 -4.28 -9.70 1.76
C ALA A 93 -5.26 -10.87 1.74
N ALA A 94 -6.50 -10.69 2.21
CA ALA A 94 -7.53 -11.72 2.15
C ALA A 94 -7.82 -12.16 0.70
N TRP A 95 -7.99 -11.20 -0.21
CA TRP A 95 -8.17 -11.45 -1.63
C TRP A 95 -6.97 -12.16 -2.24
N ARG A 96 -5.75 -11.77 -1.85
CA ARG A 96 -4.52 -12.35 -2.38
C ARG A 96 -4.30 -13.77 -1.90
N VAL A 97 -4.51 -14.06 -0.62
CA VAL A 97 -4.44 -15.41 -0.05
C VAL A 97 -5.45 -16.35 -0.73
N TYR A 98 -6.70 -15.90 -0.93
CA TYR A 98 -7.73 -16.65 -1.66
C TYR A 98 -7.27 -17.02 -3.08
N ASN A 99 -6.70 -16.05 -3.82
CA ASN A 99 -6.21 -16.27 -5.18
C ASN A 99 -4.95 -17.14 -5.24
N ILE A 100 -4.03 -17.00 -4.30
CA ILE A 100 -2.84 -17.86 -4.20
C ILE A 100 -3.26 -19.31 -3.90
N GLU A 101 -4.19 -19.51 -2.97
CA GLU A 101 -4.73 -20.84 -2.65
C GLU A 101 -5.34 -21.50 -3.89
N HIS A 102 -6.14 -20.75 -4.65
CA HIS A 102 -6.72 -21.26 -5.90
C HIS A 102 -5.65 -21.63 -6.92
N LYS A 103 -4.65 -20.77 -7.14
CA LYS A 103 -3.58 -21.01 -8.11
C LYS A 103 -2.69 -22.20 -7.72
N MET A 104 -2.42 -22.38 -6.43
CA MET A 104 -1.49 -23.40 -5.95
C MET A 104 -2.14 -24.76 -5.72
N PHE A 105 -3.38 -24.77 -5.23
CA PHE A 105 -4.04 -25.98 -4.75
C PHE A 105 -5.36 -26.29 -5.47
N GLY A 106 -5.76 -25.45 -6.44
CA GLY A 106 -6.98 -25.64 -7.22
C GLY A 106 -8.28 -25.45 -6.45
N ARG A 107 -8.23 -25.02 -5.17
CA ARG A 107 -9.41 -24.84 -4.30
C ARG A 107 -9.67 -23.37 -3.99
N LYS A 108 -10.94 -23.03 -3.82
CA LYS A 108 -11.42 -21.69 -3.47
C LYS A 108 -12.18 -21.76 -2.15
N ASP A 109 -11.73 -21.02 -1.14
CA ASP A 109 -12.41 -20.95 0.16
C ASP A 109 -13.35 -19.74 0.23
N VAL A 110 -14.51 -19.89 -0.40
CA VAL A 110 -15.55 -18.85 -0.45
C VAL A 110 -16.07 -18.53 0.96
N HIS A 111 -16.11 -19.51 1.86
CA HIS A 111 -16.59 -19.33 3.22
C HIS A 111 -15.64 -18.45 4.05
N PHE A 112 -14.33 -18.65 3.94
CA PHE A 112 -13.35 -17.72 4.52
C PHE A 112 -13.58 -16.30 3.99
N LEU A 113 -13.72 -16.16 2.67
CA LEU A 113 -13.85 -14.87 2.02
C LEU A 113 -15.11 -14.12 2.48
N GLU A 114 -16.23 -14.82 2.58
CA GLU A 114 -17.49 -14.29 3.12
C GLU A 114 -17.33 -13.86 4.59
N ARG A 115 -16.68 -14.68 5.43
CA ARG A 115 -16.49 -14.36 6.86
C ARG A 115 -15.64 -13.11 7.07
N VAL A 116 -14.52 -12.99 6.36
CA VAL A 116 -13.64 -11.82 6.49
C VAL A 116 -14.29 -10.58 5.88
N PHE A 117 -15.03 -10.72 4.76
CA PHE A 117 -15.75 -9.63 4.12
C PHE A 117 -16.72 -8.94 5.08
N GLN A 118 -17.53 -9.69 5.83
CA GLN A 118 -18.48 -9.10 6.79
C GLN A 118 -17.78 -8.29 7.88
N LYS A 119 -16.60 -8.72 8.34
CA LYS A 119 -15.82 -7.97 9.33
C LYS A 119 -15.17 -6.73 8.74
N LEU A 120 -14.66 -6.85 7.52
CA LEU A 120 -14.07 -5.73 6.80
C LEU A 120 -15.13 -4.69 6.41
N LEU A 121 -16.39 -5.09 6.20
CA LEU A 121 -17.47 -4.12 6.01
C LEU A 121 -17.66 -3.20 7.23
N LEU A 122 -17.55 -3.74 8.45
CA LEU A 122 -17.59 -2.94 9.69
C LEU A 122 -16.38 -2.00 9.75
N ASN A 123 -15.20 -2.51 9.41
CA ASN A 123 -13.99 -1.71 9.40
C ASN A 123 -14.00 -0.60 8.34
N PHE A 124 -14.48 -0.89 7.12
CA PHE A 124 -14.67 0.10 6.07
C PHE A 124 -15.63 1.21 6.53
N THR A 125 -16.73 0.83 7.19
CA THR A 125 -17.70 1.79 7.74
C THR A 125 -17.08 2.65 8.85
N TRP A 126 -16.20 2.08 9.68
CA TRP A 126 -15.43 2.84 10.67
C TRP A 126 -14.54 3.88 9.98
N TRP A 127 -13.82 3.50 8.92
CA TRP A 127 -12.98 4.40 8.14
C TRP A 127 -13.77 5.58 7.59
N VAL A 128 -14.87 5.33 6.86
CA VAL A 128 -15.74 6.38 6.31
C VAL A 128 -16.23 7.33 7.40
N ASN A 129 -16.67 6.83 8.54
CA ASN A 129 -17.25 7.70 9.58
C ASN A 129 -16.22 8.45 10.44
N ARG A 130 -14.97 7.95 10.54
CA ARG A 130 -13.97 8.49 11.48
C ARG A 130 -12.81 9.19 10.79
N LYS A 131 -12.57 8.89 9.52
CA LYS A 131 -11.42 9.35 8.75
C LYS A 131 -11.81 10.15 7.52
N ASP A 132 -13.10 10.25 7.23
CA ASP A 132 -13.71 11.25 6.35
C ASP A 132 -14.77 12.03 7.16
N ALA A 133 -14.32 12.74 8.20
CA ALA A 133 -15.22 13.38 9.16
C ALA A 133 -16.10 14.49 8.54
N GLU A 134 -15.67 15.04 7.40
CA GLU A 134 -16.40 16.09 6.68
C GLU A 134 -17.24 15.53 5.52
N GLY A 135 -17.19 14.22 5.24
CA GLY A 135 -17.97 13.55 4.20
C GLY A 135 -17.56 13.96 2.77
N LYS A 136 -16.29 14.33 2.58
CA LYS A 136 -15.72 14.80 1.31
C LYS A 136 -15.12 13.66 0.49
N ASN A 137 -15.04 12.45 1.04
CA ASN A 137 -14.34 11.31 0.47
C ASN A 137 -12.83 11.55 0.29
N VAL A 138 -12.29 12.50 1.05
CA VAL A 138 -10.85 12.71 1.27
C VAL A 138 -10.55 12.16 2.66
N PHE A 139 -9.66 11.19 2.74
CA PHE A 139 -9.42 10.45 3.97
C PHE A 139 -8.14 10.92 4.65
N GLU A 140 -8.25 11.18 5.96
CA GLU A 140 -7.20 11.83 6.73
C GLU A 140 -6.92 11.13 8.07
N GLY A 141 -5.70 11.33 8.54
CA GLY A 141 -5.29 11.21 9.93
C GLY A 141 -4.86 9.81 10.34
N GLY A 142 -3.73 9.73 11.05
CA GLY A 142 -3.22 8.50 11.60
C GLY A 142 -1.78 8.17 11.16
N PHE A 143 -1.24 7.14 11.80
CA PHE A 143 -0.03 6.44 11.39
C PHE A 143 -0.32 5.57 10.14
N LEU A 144 -0.21 6.12 8.94
CA LEU A 144 -0.41 5.33 7.70
C LEU A 144 0.81 4.45 7.35
N GLY A 145 1.51 3.94 8.37
CA GLY A 145 2.66 3.03 8.24
C GLY A 145 3.93 3.64 7.66
N LEU A 146 3.96 4.98 7.49
CA LEU A 146 5.05 5.74 6.85
C LEU A 146 5.53 6.86 7.79
N ASP A 147 6.12 6.47 8.91
CA ASP A 147 6.29 7.25 10.14
C ASP A 147 6.85 8.65 9.92
N ASN A 148 8.03 8.74 9.29
CA ASN A 148 8.78 9.98 9.08
C ASN A 148 8.75 10.44 7.61
N ILE A 149 7.88 9.87 6.76
CA ILE A 149 7.83 10.25 5.32
C ILE A 149 7.34 11.68 5.13
N GLY A 150 6.47 12.14 6.02
CA GLY A 150 5.87 13.46 6.00
C GLY A 150 6.82 14.56 6.51
N VAL A 151 6.41 15.80 6.26
CA VAL A 151 7.13 17.00 6.71
C VAL A 151 7.08 17.15 8.24
N PHE A 152 5.95 16.79 8.84
CA PHE A 152 5.72 16.80 10.29
C PHE A 152 4.90 15.56 10.70
N ASP A 153 4.76 15.37 12.02
CA ASP A 153 3.91 14.32 12.58
C ASP A 153 2.44 14.50 12.21
N ARG A 154 1.96 13.62 11.32
CA ARG A 154 0.56 13.58 10.86
C ARG A 154 -0.43 13.24 11.98
N ASN A 155 0.05 12.73 13.12
CA ASN A 155 -0.75 12.52 14.34
C ASN A 155 -0.71 13.71 15.30
N ALA A 156 0.17 14.70 15.08
CA ALA A 156 0.22 15.89 15.92
C ALA A 156 -1.00 16.79 15.65
N LYS A 157 -1.43 17.50 16.69
CA LYS A 157 -2.46 18.51 16.55
C LYS A 157 -1.91 19.67 15.72
N LEU A 158 -2.44 19.82 14.52
CA LEU A 158 -2.20 21.00 13.69
C LEU A 158 -2.77 22.26 14.34
N PRO A 159 -2.23 23.44 14.02
CA PRO A 159 -2.80 24.71 14.47
C PRO A 159 -4.30 24.81 14.12
N SER A 160 -5.06 25.54 14.95
CA SER A 160 -6.51 25.65 14.79
C SER A 160 -6.90 26.13 13.39
N GLY A 161 -7.77 25.36 12.71
CA GLY A 161 -8.27 25.66 11.37
C GLY A 161 -7.34 25.24 10.23
N VAL A 162 -6.22 24.58 10.53
CA VAL A 162 -5.39 23.91 9.51
C VAL A 162 -5.86 22.47 9.35
N ILE A 163 -6.14 22.06 8.12
CA ILE A 163 -6.54 20.70 7.75
C ILE A 163 -5.48 20.12 6.80
N LEU A 164 -5.16 18.84 6.93
CA LEU A 164 -4.21 18.13 6.08
C LEU A 164 -4.96 17.07 5.29
N GLU A 165 -5.09 17.30 3.99
CA GLU A 165 -5.61 16.32 3.06
C GLU A 165 -4.46 15.41 2.60
N GLN A 166 -4.65 14.10 2.76
CA GLN A 166 -3.59 13.10 2.55
C GLN A 166 -3.82 12.32 1.26
N ALA A 167 -2.83 12.36 0.36
CA ALA A 167 -2.91 11.65 -0.92
C ALA A 167 -2.84 10.13 -0.71
N ASP A 168 -2.00 9.67 0.20
CA ASP A 168 -1.88 8.26 0.55
C ASP A 168 -3.12 7.74 1.30
N GLY A 169 -3.61 8.48 2.31
CA GLY A 169 -4.81 8.11 3.07
C GLY A 169 -6.03 7.88 2.17
N THR A 170 -6.29 8.82 1.27
CA THR A 170 -7.36 8.73 0.27
C THR A 170 -7.15 7.57 -0.70
N SER A 171 -5.92 7.38 -1.17
CA SER A 171 -5.57 6.29 -2.11
C SER A 171 -5.66 4.91 -1.48
N TRP A 172 -5.26 4.75 -0.22
CA TRP A 172 -5.44 3.53 0.56
C TRP A 172 -6.90 3.13 0.68
N MET A 173 -7.79 4.12 0.89
CA MET A 173 -9.23 3.88 0.93
C MET A 173 -9.80 3.56 -0.45
N GLY A 174 -9.28 4.18 -1.52
CA GLY A 174 -9.58 3.78 -2.90
C GLY A 174 -9.22 2.32 -3.17
N MET A 175 -8.00 1.91 -2.80
CA MET A 175 -7.56 0.52 -2.87
C MET A 175 -8.43 -0.41 -2.02
N TYR A 176 -8.75 -0.05 -0.77
CA TYR A 176 -9.62 -0.86 0.08
C TYR A 176 -11.02 -1.03 -0.54
N CYS A 177 -11.59 0.06 -1.06
CA CYS A 177 -12.88 0.06 -1.75
C CYS A 177 -12.89 -0.92 -2.92
N LEU A 178 -11.86 -0.89 -3.77
CA LEU A 178 -11.73 -1.79 -4.92
C LEU A 178 -11.48 -3.25 -4.52
N ASN A 179 -10.71 -3.52 -3.47
CA ASN A 179 -10.55 -4.88 -2.96
C ASN A 179 -11.88 -5.43 -2.42
N MET A 180 -12.66 -4.61 -1.72
CA MET A 180 -14.00 -5.01 -1.26
C MET A 180 -14.97 -5.22 -2.43
N LEU A 181 -14.88 -4.41 -3.49
CA LEU A 181 -15.62 -4.63 -4.74
C LEU A 181 -15.26 -5.98 -5.38
N ALA A 182 -13.97 -6.27 -5.54
CA ALA A 182 -13.49 -7.53 -6.12
C ALA A 182 -13.99 -8.74 -5.32
N ILE A 183 -13.93 -8.67 -3.99
CA ILE A 183 -14.45 -9.71 -3.10
C ILE A 183 -15.97 -9.84 -3.25
N ALA A 184 -16.72 -8.74 -3.24
CA ALA A 184 -18.17 -8.76 -3.39
C ALA A 184 -18.60 -9.38 -4.73
N ILE A 185 -17.91 -9.05 -5.82
CA ILE A 185 -18.12 -9.66 -7.14
C ILE A 185 -17.85 -11.16 -7.13
N GLU A 186 -16.77 -11.63 -6.47
CA GLU A 186 -16.50 -13.06 -6.35
C GLU A 186 -17.58 -13.77 -5.54
N LEU A 187 -18.03 -13.19 -4.42
CA LEU A 187 -19.11 -13.73 -3.60
C LEU A 187 -20.46 -13.73 -4.35
N ALA A 188 -20.71 -12.73 -5.20
CA ALA A 188 -21.92 -12.61 -6.01
C ALA A 188 -22.11 -13.77 -7.00
N LYS A 189 -21.02 -14.43 -7.41
CA LYS A 189 -21.07 -15.66 -8.23
C LYS A 189 -21.72 -16.84 -7.49
N HIS A 190 -21.78 -16.79 -6.17
CA HIS A 190 -22.35 -17.83 -5.30
C HIS A 190 -23.66 -17.39 -4.64
N ASN A 191 -23.82 -16.09 -4.36
CA ASN A 191 -25.03 -15.53 -3.78
C ASN A 191 -25.26 -14.11 -4.33
N THR A 192 -26.31 -13.95 -5.12
CA THR A 192 -26.63 -12.70 -5.83
C THR A 192 -26.92 -11.51 -4.91
N SER A 193 -27.17 -11.71 -3.61
CA SER A 193 -27.30 -10.59 -2.65
C SER A 193 -26.03 -9.73 -2.57
N TYR A 194 -24.86 -10.27 -2.95
CA TYR A 194 -23.62 -9.51 -2.98
C TYR A 194 -23.53 -8.53 -4.17
N GLU A 195 -24.41 -8.62 -5.17
CA GLU A 195 -24.49 -7.62 -6.25
C GLU A 195 -24.86 -6.23 -5.70
N ASP A 196 -25.68 -6.19 -4.65
CA ASP A 196 -26.10 -4.94 -4.00
C ASP A 196 -24.91 -4.21 -3.37
N ILE A 197 -24.11 -4.94 -2.60
CA ILE A 197 -22.96 -4.35 -1.91
C ILE A 197 -21.80 -4.09 -2.87
N ALA A 198 -21.65 -4.89 -3.93
CA ALA A 198 -20.71 -4.59 -5.01
C ALA A 198 -21.01 -3.21 -5.63
N SER A 199 -22.29 -2.92 -5.91
CA SER A 199 -22.72 -1.63 -6.45
C SER A 199 -22.36 -0.47 -5.53
N LYS A 200 -22.50 -0.64 -4.20
CA LYS A 200 -22.06 0.36 -3.21
C LYS A 200 -20.56 0.63 -3.29
N PHE A 201 -19.72 -0.39 -3.43
CA PHE A 201 -18.27 -0.19 -3.49
C PHE A 201 -17.85 0.44 -4.82
N PHE A 202 -18.49 0.05 -5.92
CA PHE A 202 -18.33 0.72 -7.20
C PHE A 202 -18.64 2.22 -7.10
N GLU A 203 -19.83 2.59 -6.65
CA GLU A 203 -20.23 4.00 -6.49
C GLU A 203 -19.28 4.76 -5.55
N HIS A 204 -18.97 4.18 -4.40
CA HIS A 204 -18.10 4.83 -3.41
C HIS A 204 -16.68 5.05 -3.95
N PHE A 205 -16.16 4.14 -4.77
CA PHE A 205 -14.88 4.33 -5.43
C PHE A 205 -14.88 5.53 -6.38
N LEU A 206 -15.97 5.76 -7.13
CA LEU A 206 -16.07 6.90 -8.05
C LEU A 206 -16.04 8.24 -7.29
N TYR A 207 -16.66 8.31 -6.11
CA TYR A 207 -16.55 9.49 -5.25
C TYR A 207 -15.10 9.74 -4.78
N ILE A 208 -14.38 8.69 -4.37
CA ILE A 208 -12.97 8.80 -3.96
C ILE A 208 -12.09 9.26 -5.15
N ALA A 209 -12.25 8.61 -6.30
CA ALA A 209 -11.48 8.91 -7.51
C ALA A 209 -11.72 10.33 -8.01
N ARG A 210 -12.95 10.85 -7.83
CA ARG A 210 -13.25 12.25 -8.09
C ARG A 210 -12.59 13.19 -7.08
N ALA A 211 -12.74 12.93 -5.78
CA ALA A 211 -12.24 13.79 -4.72
C ALA A 211 -10.72 14.01 -4.80
N ILE A 212 -9.96 12.96 -5.13
CA ILE A 212 -8.50 13.06 -5.24
C ILE A 212 -8.03 13.79 -6.51
N ASN A 213 -8.81 13.76 -7.60
CA ASN A 213 -8.40 14.25 -8.92
C ASN A 213 -8.98 15.61 -9.31
N LEU A 214 -10.10 16.03 -8.71
CA LEU A 214 -10.80 17.23 -9.15
C LEU A 214 -10.75 18.35 -8.13
N PRO A 215 -10.46 19.58 -8.61
CA PRO A 215 -10.81 20.79 -7.90
C PRO A 215 -12.34 20.92 -7.81
N GLU A 216 -12.93 20.80 -6.62
CA GLU A 216 -14.32 21.20 -6.36
C GLU A 216 -14.35 22.46 -5.50
N ARG A 217 -15.42 23.27 -5.56
CA ARG A 217 -15.56 24.55 -4.83
C ARG A 217 -14.89 24.55 -3.43
N GLY A 218 -13.68 25.12 -3.35
CA GLY A 218 -12.90 25.19 -2.11
C GLY A 218 -11.88 24.06 -1.88
N HIS A 219 -11.55 23.29 -2.91
CA HIS A 219 -10.59 22.18 -2.95
C HIS A 219 -9.90 22.16 -4.31
N ASP A 220 -8.58 21.98 -4.36
CA ASP A 220 -7.81 21.96 -5.62
C ASP A 220 -7.45 20.52 -6.08
N GLY A 221 -8.01 19.50 -5.43
CA GLY A 221 -7.57 18.11 -5.59
C GLY A 221 -6.15 17.88 -5.06
N LEU A 222 -5.62 16.67 -5.22
CA LEU A 222 -4.27 16.31 -4.72
C LEU A 222 -3.25 16.12 -5.86
N TRP A 223 -3.66 16.37 -7.09
CA TRP A 223 -2.81 16.31 -8.28
C TRP A 223 -2.24 17.69 -8.61
N ASP A 224 -0.92 17.78 -8.74
CA ASP A 224 -0.24 19.00 -9.18
C ASP A 224 0.09 18.89 -10.68
N ASP A 225 -0.52 19.75 -11.51
CA ASP A 225 -0.34 19.76 -12.96
C ASP A 225 1.05 20.24 -13.41
N GLU A 226 1.72 21.08 -12.61
CA GLU A 226 3.06 21.60 -12.94
C GLU A 226 4.12 20.52 -12.71
N ASP A 227 4.06 19.88 -11.55
CA ASP A 227 4.96 18.81 -11.17
C ASP A 227 4.58 17.48 -11.83
N GLN A 228 3.32 17.32 -12.24
CA GLN A 228 2.74 16.07 -12.73
C GLN A 228 2.86 14.93 -11.70
N PHE A 229 2.45 15.21 -10.47
CA PHE A 229 2.60 14.30 -9.34
C PHE A 229 1.54 14.56 -8.27
N TYR A 230 1.25 13.56 -7.44
CA TYR A 230 0.32 13.70 -6.31
C TYR A 230 1.05 14.15 -5.04
N TYR A 231 0.43 15.06 -4.28
CA TYR A 231 0.95 15.57 -3.01
C TYR A 231 -0.13 15.67 -1.94
N ASP A 232 0.27 15.62 -0.68
CA ASP A 232 -0.60 16.08 0.42
C ASP A 232 -0.85 17.58 0.29
N VAL A 233 -2.01 18.05 0.72
CA VAL A 233 -2.37 19.48 0.66
C VAL A 233 -2.76 19.99 2.04
N LEU A 234 -2.16 21.12 2.44
CA LEU A 234 -2.54 21.84 3.64
C LEU A 234 -3.58 22.92 3.33
N HIS A 235 -4.73 22.82 3.98
CA HIS A 235 -5.77 23.84 3.94
C HIS A 235 -5.58 24.79 5.11
N LEU A 236 -5.32 26.05 4.80
CA LEU A 236 -5.08 27.09 5.80
C LEU A 236 -6.37 27.86 6.13
N PRO A 237 -6.49 28.42 7.36
CA PRO A 237 -7.66 29.20 7.77
C PRO A 237 -7.97 30.42 6.88
N ASN A 238 -6.98 30.91 6.13
CA ASN A 238 -7.13 32.02 5.20
C ASN A 238 -7.70 31.62 3.83
N GLY A 239 -8.02 30.33 3.63
CA GLY A 239 -8.52 29.78 2.38
C GLY A 239 -7.44 29.42 1.36
N ASN A 240 -6.16 29.55 1.71
CA ASN A 240 -5.07 29.09 0.85
C ASN A 240 -4.89 27.58 0.98
N HIS A 241 -4.60 26.93 -0.14
CA HIS A 241 -4.18 25.54 -0.21
C HIS A 241 -2.69 25.48 -0.55
N LEU A 242 -1.93 24.70 0.21
CA LEU A 242 -0.49 24.54 0.04
C LEU A 242 -0.15 23.08 -0.23
N PRO A 243 0.20 22.71 -1.47
CA PRO A 243 0.70 21.37 -1.76
C PRO A 243 2.06 21.16 -1.11
N MET A 244 2.20 20.05 -0.39
CA MET A 244 3.43 19.64 0.26
C MET A 244 4.29 18.91 -0.78
N LYS A 245 5.11 19.66 -1.54
CA LYS A 245 5.88 19.19 -2.70
C LYS A 245 7.08 18.28 -2.34
N VAL A 246 6.83 17.26 -1.53
CA VAL A 246 7.76 16.17 -1.22
C VAL A 246 7.46 15.00 -2.17
N ARG A 247 8.34 14.79 -3.15
CA ARG A 247 8.30 13.64 -4.06
C ARG A 247 8.63 12.38 -3.28
N SER A 248 7.60 11.74 -2.78
CA SER A 248 7.70 10.54 -1.93
C SER A 248 6.75 9.45 -2.41
N MET A 249 6.85 8.28 -1.76
CA MET A 249 5.95 7.15 -1.95
C MET A 249 4.47 7.57 -1.82
N VAL A 250 4.17 8.60 -1.02
CA VAL A 250 2.82 9.19 -0.90
C VAL A 250 2.20 9.49 -2.26
N GLY A 251 2.96 10.08 -3.18
CA GLY A 251 2.48 10.41 -4.52
C GLY A 251 2.45 9.22 -5.50
N LEU A 252 2.98 8.06 -5.10
CA LEU A 252 2.93 6.81 -5.87
C LEU A 252 1.79 5.87 -5.40
N ILE A 253 1.35 5.98 -4.15
CA ILE A 253 0.25 5.18 -3.57
C ILE A 253 -1.07 5.27 -4.36
N PRO A 254 -1.44 6.38 -5.04
CA PRO A 254 -2.59 6.41 -5.95
C PRO A 254 -2.62 5.27 -6.98
N LEU A 255 -1.45 4.76 -7.40
CA LEU A 255 -1.34 3.63 -8.32
C LEU A 255 -1.89 2.31 -7.74
N TYR A 256 -2.04 2.19 -6.42
CA TYR A 256 -2.56 0.98 -5.76
C TYR A 256 -4.07 0.81 -5.92
N ALA A 257 -4.78 1.91 -6.13
CA ALA A 257 -6.20 1.91 -6.38
C ALA A 257 -6.45 1.56 -7.85
N ILE A 258 -6.37 0.26 -8.15
CA ILE A 258 -6.65 -0.31 -9.47
C ILE A 258 -7.35 -1.68 -9.38
N GLU A 259 -8.40 -1.84 -10.17
CA GLU A 259 -9.07 -3.11 -10.41
C GLU A 259 -9.63 -3.18 -11.84
N THR A 260 -9.72 -4.39 -12.38
CA THR A 260 -10.33 -4.62 -13.71
C THR A 260 -11.59 -5.46 -13.59
N ILE A 261 -12.64 -5.09 -14.32
CA ILE A 261 -13.86 -5.88 -14.41
C ILE A 261 -13.87 -6.60 -15.76
N GLU A 262 -13.94 -7.93 -15.70
CA GLU A 262 -14.02 -8.80 -16.87
C GLU A 262 -15.42 -8.75 -17.51
N PRO A 263 -15.53 -8.85 -18.85
CA PRO A 263 -16.84 -8.89 -19.51
C PRO A 263 -17.71 -10.05 -19.04
N ASP A 264 -17.13 -11.22 -18.79
CA ASP A 264 -17.86 -12.42 -18.37
C ASP A 264 -18.51 -12.26 -16.99
N VAL A 265 -17.93 -11.40 -16.13
CA VAL A 265 -18.52 -11.01 -14.85
C VAL A 265 -19.77 -10.17 -15.09
N LEU A 266 -19.73 -9.19 -15.98
CA LEU A 266 -20.86 -8.33 -16.31
C LEU A 266 -22.00 -9.11 -16.99
N GLU A 267 -21.68 -10.15 -17.76
CA GLU A 267 -22.67 -11.06 -18.35
C GLU A 267 -23.38 -11.91 -17.29
N LYS A 268 -22.64 -12.39 -16.27
CA LYS A 268 -23.18 -13.26 -15.21
C LYS A 268 -23.92 -12.49 -14.12
N LEU A 269 -23.49 -11.27 -13.80
CA LEU A 269 -24.01 -10.44 -12.72
C LEU A 269 -24.88 -9.30 -13.28
N GLY A 270 -26.07 -9.66 -13.76
CA GLY A 270 -26.96 -8.73 -14.46
C GLY A 270 -27.47 -7.57 -13.61
N GLY A 271 -27.66 -7.76 -12.30
CA GLY A 271 -28.09 -6.71 -11.39
C GLY A 271 -27.00 -5.67 -11.14
N PHE A 272 -25.76 -6.14 -10.91
CA PHE A 272 -24.58 -5.28 -10.82
C PHE A 272 -24.36 -4.50 -12.12
N ARG A 273 -24.40 -5.19 -13.27
CA ARG A 273 -24.25 -4.55 -14.59
C ARG A 273 -25.25 -3.42 -14.81
N GLN A 274 -26.54 -3.65 -14.56
CA GLN A 274 -27.57 -2.63 -14.74
C GLN A 274 -27.31 -1.38 -13.89
N ARG A 275 -26.85 -1.54 -12.64
CA ARG A 275 -26.55 -0.39 -11.76
C ARG A 275 -25.31 0.35 -12.19
N MET A 276 -24.28 -0.39 -12.62
CA MET A 276 -23.07 0.19 -13.18
C MET A 276 -23.38 1.03 -14.43
N GLU A 277 -24.13 0.47 -15.39
CA GLU A 277 -24.56 1.16 -16.61
C GLU A 277 -25.43 2.37 -16.28
N TRP A 278 -26.41 2.23 -15.37
CA TRP A 278 -27.23 3.36 -14.91
C TRP A 278 -26.37 4.49 -14.33
N PHE A 279 -25.36 4.18 -13.53
CA PHE A 279 -24.51 5.19 -12.91
C PHE A 279 -23.65 5.92 -13.94
N ILE A 280 -23.07 5.18 -14.90
CA ILE A 280 -22.31 5.76 -16.01
C ILE A 280 -23.19 6.74 -16.81
N GLU A 281 -24.43 6.34 -17.12
CA GLU A 281 -25.37 7.16 -17.91
C GLU A 281 -25.91 8.38 -17.15
N ASN A 282 -26.16 8.25 -15.84
CA ASN A 282 -26.87 9.27 -15.06
C ASN A 282 -25.94 10.15 -14.19
N ARG A 283 -24.68 9.76 -14.01
CA ARG A 283 -23.65 10.51 -13.26
C ARG A 283 -22.37 10.70 -14.08
N PRO A 284 -22.45 11.30 -15.29
CA PRO A 284 -21.26 11.54 -16.11
C PRO A 284 -20.22 12.42 -15.39
N ASP A 285 -20.66 13.27 -14.46
CA ASP A 285 -19.78 14.05 -13.59
C ASP A 285 -18.77 13.19 -12.82
N LEU A 286 -19.15 11.96 -12.45
CA LEU A 286 -18.28 11.03 -11.75
C LEU A 286 -17.48 10.11 -12.71
N GLY A 287 -17.90 10.02 -13.96
CA GLY A 287 -17.30 9.16 -14.98
C GLY A 287 -16.07 9.74 -15.67
N GLU A 288 -15.99 11.06 -15.83
CA GLU A 288 -14.90 11.74 -16.56
C GLU A 288 -13.49 11.53 -15.98
N ASN A 289 -13.38 11.11 -14.71
CA ASN A 289 -12.12 11.09 -13.96
C ASN A 289 -11.74 9.71 -13.39
N VAL A 290 -12.48 8.68 -13.78
CA VAL A 290 -12.11 7.29 -13.49
C VAL A 290 -11.58 6.70 -14.78
N ALA A 291 -10.37 6.14 -14.71
CA ALA A 291 -9.67 5.59 -15.85
C ALA A 291 -10.55 4.58 -16.60
N SER A 292 -11.22 5.06 -17.65
CA SER A 292 -11.94 4.30 -18.67
C SER A 292 -13.02 3.31 -18.20
N MET A 293 -14.19 3.88 -17.85
CA MET A 293 -15.45 3.13 -17.73
C MET A 293 -16.16 2.91 -19.07
N GLU A 294 -15.80 3.66 -20.11
CA GLU A 294 -16.38 3.55 -21.45
C GLU A 294 -15.45 2.86 -22.45
N GLU A 295 -14.13 3.09 -22.38
CA GLU A 295 -13.21 2.46 -23.33
C GLU A 295 -12.88 1.03 -22.90
N LYS A 296 -13.02 0.14 -23.87
CA LYS A 296 -12.73 -1.28 -23.73
C LYS A 296 -11.22 -1.48 -23.78
N GLY A 297 -10.65 -1.98 -22.68
CA GLY A 297 -9.26 -2.44 -22.65
C GLY A 297 -9.08 -3.76 -23.40
N VAL A 298 -7.89 -4.36 -23.26
CA VAL A 298 -7.61 -5.70 -23.78
C VAL A 298 -8.65 -6.69 -23.26
N GLY A 299 -9.26 -7.47 -24.16
CA GLY A 299 -10.31 -8.43 -23.81
C GLY A 299 -11.64 -7.77 -23.39
N GLU A 300 -11.91 -6.54 -23.84
CA GLU A 300 -13.14 -5.78 -23.53
C GLU A 300 -13.36 -5.40 -22.06
N ARG A 301 -12.29 -5.49 -21.26
CA ARG A 301 -12.28 -5.17 -19.83
C ARG A 301 -12.64 -3.71 -19.57
N ARG A 302 -13.16 -3.46 -18.37
CA ARG A 302 -13.29 -2.13 -17.78
C ARG A 302 -12.20 -1.91 -16.73
N LEU A 303 -11.70 -0.69 -16.63
CA LEU A 303 -10.73 -0.29 -15.64
C LEU A 303 -11.40 0.60 -14.58
N LEU A 304 -11.05 0.36 -13.33
CA LEU A 304 -11.34 1.26 -12.23
C LEU A 304 -9.99 1.66 -11.63
N SER A 305 -9.58 2.90 -11.84
CA SER A 305 -8.38 3.44 -11.21
C SER A 305 -8.50 4.92 -10.88
N ILE A 306 -7.81 5.32 -9.80
CA ILE A 306 -7.59 6.73 -9.46
C ILE A 306 -6.73 7.39 -10.53
N VAL A 307 -5.77 6.67 -11.09
CA VAL A 307 -4.80 7.21 -12.03
C VAL A 307 -5.18 6.80 -13.45
N ASP A 308 -5.53 7.78 -14.29
CA ASP A 308 -5.78 7.56 -15.71
C ASP A 308 -4.50 7.27 -16.51
N GLN A 309 -4.65 6.95 -17.79
CA GLN A 309 -3.53 6.53 -18.64
C GLN A 309 -2.47 7.62 -18.83
N ASP A 310 -2.87 8.90 -18.82
CA ASP A 310 -1.98 10.03 -19.04
C ASP A 310 -1.23 10.37 -17.76
N LYS A 311 -1.93 10.48 -16.63
CA LYS A 311 -1.31 10.63 -15.31
C LYS A 311 -0.40 9.45 -14.97
N LEU A 312 -0.78 8.23 -15.35
CA LEU A 312 0.07 7.04 -15.18
C LEU A 312 1.40 7.24 -15.90
N ARG A 313 1.40 7.71 -17.14
CA ARG A 313 2.63 7.96 -17.90
C ARG A 313 3.52 8.99 -17.21
N GLN A 314 2.91 10.05 -16.68
CA GLN A 314 3.62 11.16 -16.04
C GLN A 314 4.22 10.75 -14.68
N VAL A 315 3.47 10.02 -13.86
CA VAL A 315 3.97 9.47 -12.59
C VAL A 315 5.09 8.46 -12.84
N LEU A 316 4.93 7.56 -13.82
CA LEU A 316 5.96 6.57 -14.16
C LEU A 316 7.25 7.22 -14.67
N ASN A 317 7.16 8.36 -15.37
CA ASN A 317 8.33 9.11 -15.81
C ASN A 317 9.26 9.47 -14.63
N LYS A 318 8.70 9.90 -13.49
CA LYS A 318 9.50 10.16 -12.28
C LYS A 318 9.87 8.89 -11.54
N MET A 319 8.91 7.95 -11.40
CA MET A 319 9.11 6.72 -10.65
C MET A 319 10.27 5.88 -11.24
N LEU A 320 10.45 5.90 -12.56
CA LEU A 320 11.44 5.11 -13.29
C LEU A 320 12.73 5.89 -13.61
N ASP A 321 12.90 7.10 -13.08
CA ASP A 321 14.15 7.87 -13.18
C ASP A 321 15.13 7.49 -12.06
N GLU A 322 16.36 7.13 -12.44
CA GLU A 322 17.41 6.72 -11.50
C GLU A 322 17.93 7.86 -10.62
N ASN A 323 17.77 9.11 -11.07
CA ASN A 323 18.05 10.32 -10.29
C ASN A 323 16.90 10.70 -9.35
N GLU A 324 15.75 10.02 -9.46
CA GLU A 324 14.60 10.18 -8.59
C GLU A 324 14.36 8.89 -7.78
N PHE A 325 13.35 8.11 -8.16
CA PHE A 325 12.86 6.99 -7.36
C PHE A 325 13.53 5.66 -7.69
N LEU A 326 14.00 5.46 -8.93
CA LEU A 326 14.47 4.15 -9.39
C LEU A 326 15.87 3.83 -8.82
N SER A 327 15.92 2.98 -7.81
CA SER A 327 17.15 2.42 -7.27
C SER A 327 17.55 1.17 -8.06
N PRO A 328 18.85 0.80 -8.11
CA PRO A 328 19.27 -0.53 -8.55
C PRO A 328 18.64 -1.70 -7.76
N TYR A 329 17.96 -1.41 -6.65
CA TYR A 329 17.38 -2.36 -5.71
C TYR A 329 15.87 -2.22 -5.50
N GLY A 330 15.19 -1.32 -6.21
CA GLY A 330 13.73 -1.11 -6.10
C GLY A 330 13.34 0.35 -6.26
N ILE A 331 12.17 0.72 -5.77
CA ILE A 331 11.67 2.11 -5.71
C ILE A 331 11.96 2.68 -4.32
N ARG A 332 12.64 3.82 -4.28
CA ARG A 332 12.95 4.59 -3.05
C ARG A 332 11.67 5.16 -2.45
N SER A 333 11.64 5.27 -1.12
CA SER A 333 10.51 5.88 -0.39
C SER A 333 10.43 7.40 -0.56
N VAL A 334 11.56 8.08 -0.79
CA VAL A 334 11.63 9.49 -1.20
C VAL A 334 12.56 9.61 -2.41
N SER A 335 12.20 10.49 -3.34
CA SER A 335 12.97 10.77 -4.55
C SER A 335 14.36 11.30 -4.19
N LYS A 336 15.38 10.74 -4.84
CA LYS A 336 16.77 11.18 -4.72
C LYS A 336 16.99 12.63 -5.17
N TYR A 337 16.02 13.21 -5.91
CA TYR A 337 15.95 14.64 -6.22
C TYR A 337 16.13 15.53 -4.98
N HIS A 338 15.55 15.12 -3.84
CA HIS A 338 15.60 15.87 -2.59
C HIS A 338 16.95 15.85 -1.86
N ARG A 339 17.96 15.15 -2.41
CA ARG A 339 19.34 15.29 -1.93
C ARG A 339 19.90 16.67 -2.29
N ASP A 340 19.63 17.13 -3.50
CA ASP A 340 20.18 18.38 -4.04
C ASP A 340 19.13 19.51 -3.96
N HIS A 341 17.86 19.17 -3.73
CA HIS A 341 16.71 20.08 -3.62
C HIS A 341 15.85 19.72 -2.40
N PRO A 342 16.35 19.92 -1.16
CA PRO A 342 15.59 19.60 0.04
C PRO A 342 14.29 20.41 0.07
N TYR A 343 13.20 19.79 0.53
CA TYR A 343 11.93 20.49 0.69
C TYR A 343 11.91 21.18 2.04
N GLU A 344 11.82 22.52 2.03
CA GLU A 344 11.76 23.36 3.20
C GLU A 344 10.36 23.92 3.40
N PHE A 345 9.83 23.82 4.61
CA PHE A 345 8.49 24.29 4.96
C PHE A 345 8.47 24.95 6.33
N SER A 346 8.02 26.21 6.37
CA SER A 346 7.93 27.00 7.59
C SER A 346 6.47 27.24 7.97
N VAL A 347 6.05 26.78 9.15
CA VAL A 347 4.71 27.04 9.68
C VAL A 347 4.75 27.29 11.18
N GLY A 348 4.05 28.32 11.65
CA GLY A 348 3.91 28.60 13.09
C GLY A 348 5.23 28.87 13.82
N GLY A 349 6.26 29.35 13.12
CA GLY A 349 7.60 29.62 13.70
C GLY A 349 8.51 28.39 13.82
N TYR A 350 8.10 27.26 13.25
CA TYR A 350 8.93 26.06 13.11
C TYR A 350 9.31 25.86 11.64
N ASP A 351 10.58 25.54 11.41
CA ASP A 351 11.11 25.18 10.11
C ASP A 351 11.28 23.66 10.03
N TYR A 352 10.73 23.07 8.97
CA TYR A 352 10.83 21.64 8.68
C TYR A 352 11.59 21.45 7.38
N THR A 353 12.46 20.44 7.36
CA THR A 353 13.20 20.04 6.16
C THR A 353 13.00 18.56 5.90
N VAL A 354 12.72 18.21 4.64
CA VAL A 354 12.72 16.83 4.15
C VAL A 354 13.84 16.70 3.11
N GLU A 355 14.80 15.84 3.45
CA GLU A 355 15.96 15.52 2.60
C GLU A 355 15.93 14.05 2.18
N TYR A 356 16.73 13.69 1.20
CA TYR A 356 16.95 12.29 0.83
C TYR A 356 17.98 11.62 1.75
N GLU A 357 17.51 10.66 2.54
CA GLU A 357 18.28 9.89 3.52
C GLU A 357 18.22 8.40 3.15
N PRO A 358 19.22 7.84 2.44
CA PRO A 358 19.11 6.50 1.89
C PRO A 358 19.23 5.38 2.93
N ALA A 359 19.58 5.66 4.18
CA ALA A 359 19.90 4.69 5.23
C ALA A 359 19.07 4.96 6.51
N GLU A 360 19.67 4.91 7.69
CA GLU A 360 19.05 5.35 8.94
C GLU A 360 18.70 6.85 8.91
N SER A 361 17.67 7.24 9.67
CA SER A 361 17.28 8.64 9.84
C SER A 361 18.39 9.41 10.58
N THR A 362 18.75 10.60 10.09
CA THR A 362 19.66 11.54 10.77
C THR A 362 18.97 12.31 11.90
N SER A 363 17.64 12.22 12.00
CA SER A 363 16.84 12.85 13.04
C SER A 363 16.20 11.83 13.98
N GLY A 364 15.98 12.22 15.23
CA GLY A 364 15.26 11.41 16.22
C GLY A 364 13.73 11.45 16.10
N LEU A 365 13.19 12.12 15.07
CA LEU A 365 11.76 12.10 14.77
C LEU A 365 11.32 10.64 14.59
N PHE A 366 10.28 10.22 15.33
CA PHE A 366 9.70 8.88 15.27
C PHE A 366 10.62 7.70 15.66
N GLY A 367 11.55 7.92 16.59
CA GLY A 367 12.27 6.81 17.23
C GLY A 367 13.57 6.37 16.56
N GLY A 368 14.00 7.04 15.49
CA GLY A 368 15.37 7.03 14.95
C GLY A 368 15.86 5.76 14.24
N ASN A 369 15.29 4.58 14.53
CA ASN A 369 15.72 3.31 13.93
C ASN A 369 15.04 2.97 12.59
N SER A 370 13.90 3.60 12.29
CA SER A 370 13.14 3.37 11.06
C SER A 370 13.16 4.62 10.17
N ASN A 371 13.26 4.44 8.85
CA ASN A 371 13.37 5.57 7.93
C ASN A 371 12.64 5.35 6.59
N TRP A 372 11.70 6.25 6.30
CA TRP A 372 10.94 6.35 5.05
C TRP A 372 11.39 7.51 4.15
N ARG A 373 12.51 8.17 4.46
CA ARG A 373 13.03 9.31 3.68
C ARG A 373 14.05 8.93 2.61
N GLY A 374 13.95 7.75 2.02
CA GLY A 374 14.87 7.33 0.97
C GLY A 374 15.11 5.82 0.81
N PRO A 375 15.04 4.99 1.86
CA PRO A 375 15.26 3.55 1.72
C PRO A 375 14.21 2.86 0.86
N VAL A 376 14.54 1.64 0.42
CA VAL A 376 13.65 0.73 -0.31
C VAL A 376 12.94 -0.19 0.68
N TRP A 377 11.61 -0.27 0.55
CA TRP A 377 10.73 -1.05 1.41
C TRP A 377 9.94 -2.08 0.61
N PHE A 378 9.96 -3.33 1.05
CA PHE A 378 9.29 -4.44 0.36
C PHE A 378 7.76 -4.28 0.22
N PRO A 379 7.00 -3.88 1.27
CA PRO A 379 5.54 -3.77 1.19
C PRO A 379 5.04 -2.90 0.02
N VAL A 380 5.53 -1.66 -0.05
CA VAL A 380 5.11 -0.67 -1.04
C VAL A 380 5.61 -1.01 -2.44
N ASN A 381 6.84 -1.52 -2.56
CA ASN A 381 7.37 -2.00 -3.83
C ASN A 381 6.58 -3.19 -4.37
N PHE A 382 6.18 -4.12 -3.50
CA PHE A 382 5.37 -5.27 -3.89
C PHE A 382 4.01 -4.84 -4.43
N LEU A 383 3.35 -3.88 -3.76
CA LEU A 383 2.08 -3.32 -4.22
C LEU A 383 2.23 -2.57 -5.56
N LEU A 384 3.31 -1.80 -5.76
CA LEU A 384 3.61 -1.18 -7.06
C LEU A 384 3.73 -2.22 -8.18
N ILE A 385 4.45 -3.31 -7.92
CA ILE A 385 4.60 -4.42 -8.89
C ILE A 385 3.24 -5.03 -9.24
N GLU A 386 2.38 -5.28 -8.25
CA GLU A 386 1.02 -5.81 -8.51
C GLU A 386 0.13 -4.82 -9.27
N SER A 387 0.22 -3.54 -8.95
CA SER A 387 -0.50 -2.48 -9.67
C SER A 387 -0.09 -2.40 -11.13
N LEU A 388 1.21 -2.40 -11.44
CA LEU A 388 1.72 -2.38 -12.80
C LEU A 388 1.24 -3.58 -13.61
N GLN A 389 1.16 -4.77 -12.98
CA GLN A 389 0.62 -5.97 -13.60
C GLN A 389 -0.87 -5.82 -13.92
N LYS A 390 -1.66 -5.23 -13.02
CA LYS A 390 -3.08 -4.94 -13.28
C LYS A 390 -3.27 -3.91 -14.39
N PHE A 391 -2.48 -2.83 -14.41
CA PHE A 391 -2.50 -1.85 -15.49
C PHE A 391 -2.15 -2.50 -16.83
N HIS A 392 -1.11 -3.34 -16.86
CA HIS A 392 -0.74 -4.07 -18.07
C HIS A 392 -1.87 -4.97 -18.58
N TYR A 393 -2.57 -5.67 -17.68
CA TYR A 393 -3.66 -6.56 -18.04
C TYR A 393 -4.83 -5.85 -18.74
N TYR A 394 -5.01 -4.55 -18.45
CA TYR A 394 -5.96 -3.68 -19.13
C TYR A 394 -5.39 -3.04 -20.41
N LEU A 395 -4.19 -2.44 -20.33
CA LEU A 395 -3.60 -1.61 -21.39
C LEU A 395 -2.90 -2.42 -22.50
N GLY A 396 -2.38 -3.60 -22.17
CA GLY A 396 -1.67 -4.50 -23.09
C GLY A 396 -0.28 -4.02 -23.51
N ASP A 397 0.23 -4.67 -24.56
CA ASP A 397 1.61 -4.49 -25.07
C ASP A 397 1.84 -3.18 -25.82
N SER A 398 0.77 -2.49 -26.23
CA SER A 398 0.83 -1.21 -26.94
C SER A 398 1.23 -0.06 -26.01
N TYR A 399 0.88 -0.16 -24.72
CA TYR A 399 1.26 0.84 -23.73
C TYR A 399 2.67 0.58 -23.22
N LYS A 400 3.62 1.39 -23.71
CA LYS A 400 5.02 1.35 -23.28
C LYS A 400 5.44 2.64 -22.62
N VAL A 401 6.35 2.52 -21.66
CA VAL A 401 7.00 3.62 -20.94
C VAL A 401 8.51 3.43 -20.99
N GLU A 402 9.25 4.51 -20.83
CA GLU A 402 10.70 4.46 -20.79
C GLU A 402 11.18 3.92 -19.43
N CYS A 403 12.07 2.93 -19.42
CA CYS A 403 12.55 2.30 -18.19
C CYS A 403 13.99 1.79 -18.37
N PRO A 404 15.00 2.41 -17.74
CA PRO A 404 14.91 3.65 -16.95
C PRO A 404 14.50 4.87 -17.77
N THR A 405 13.90 5.87 -17.13
CA THR A 405 13.63 7.17 -17.75
C THR A 405 14.91 7.79 -18.32
N GLY A 406 14.84 8.34 -19.53
CA GLY A 406 15.98 8.91 -20.25
C GLY A 406 16.94 7.90 -20.90
N SER A 407 16.67 6.60 -20.83
CA SER A 407 17.53 5.55 -21.41
C SER A 407 17.32 5.27 -22.91
N GLY A 408 16.20 5.72 -23.47
CA GLY A 408 15.68 5.35 -24.80
C GLY A 408 15.06 3.95 -24.88
N ILE A 409 15.05 3.18 -23.77
CA ILE A 409 14.51 1.81 -23.73
C ILE A 409 13.05 1.86 -23.30
N TYR A 410 12.16 1.42 -24.20
CA TYR A 410 10.72 1.37 -23.94
C TYR A 410 10.27 -0.05 -23.58
N MET A 411 9.68 -0.17 -22.40
CA MET A 411 9.17 -1.40 -21.82
C MET A 411 7.65 -1.34 -21.65
N THR A 412 6.98 -2.47 -21.84
CA THR A 412 5.60 -2.68 -21.38
C THR A 412 5.54 -2.63 -19.85
N LEU A 413 4.36 -2.36 -19.29
CA LEU A 413 4.20 -2.34 -17.82
C LEU A 413 4.50 -3.69 -17.16
N TRP A 414 4.34 -4.81 -17.88
CA TRP A 414 4.74 -6.13 -17.40
C TRP A 414 6.26 -6.28 -17.31
N GLU A 415 6.99 -5.80 -18.31
CA GLU A 415 8.45 -5.77 -18.31
C GLU A 415 8.99 -4.86 -17.20
N VAL A 416 8.37 -3.71 -16.97
CA VAL A 416 8.71 -2.84 -15.83
C VAL A 416 8.48 -3.56 -14.50
N ALA A 417 7.33 -4.22 -14.31
CA ALA A 417 7.04 -4.98 -13.10
C ALA A 417 8.06 -6.12 -12.86
N LYS A 418 8.53 -6.76 -13.94
CA LYS A 418 9.62 -7.76 -13.89
C LYS A 418 10.94 -7.12 -13.48
N GLU A 419 11.33 -6.01 -14.08
CA GLU A 419 12.56 -5.29 -13.75
C GLU A 419 12.60 -4.89 -12.27
N LEU A 420 11.51 -4.35 -11.73
CA LEU A 420 11.40 -4.03 -10.29
C LEU A 420 11.49 -5.28 -9.42
N SER A 421 10.86 -6.38 -9.81
CA SER A 421 10.97 -7.67 -9.12
C SER A 421 12.42 -8.17 -9.09
N HIS A 422 13.13 -8.08 -10.22
CA HIS A 422 14.52 -8.49 -10.33
C HIS A 422 15.44 -7.63 -9.47
N ARG A 423 15.21 -6.32 -9.41
CA ARG A 423 15.95 -5.38 -8.53
C ARG A 423 15.80 -5.74 -7.05
N LEU A 424 14.58 -6.08 -6.61
CA LEU A 424 14.34 -6.51 -5.22
C LEU A 424 15.00 -7.86 -4.91
N VAL A 425 14.93 -8.82 -5.84
CA VAL A 425 15.58 -10.14 -5.65
C VAL A 425 17.11 -10.00 -5.64
N ARG A 426 17.65 -9.09 -6.46
CA ARG A 426 19.09 -8.80 -6.55
C ARG A 426 19.71 -8.44 -5.20
N ILE A 427 18.96 -7.80 -4.30
CA ILE A 427 19.40 -7.49 -2.92
C ILE A 427 20.01 -8.72 -2.23
N PHE A 428 19.40 -9.88 -2.45
CA PHE A 428 19.78 -11.13 -1.80
C PHE A 428 20.75 -11.96 -2.63
N LYS A 429 21.14 -11.55 -3.84
CA LYS A 429 22.03 -12.34 -4.71
C LYS A 429 23.49 -11.93 -4.59
N LYS A 430 24.39 -12.89 -4.85
CA LYS A 430 25.81 -12.58 -5.04
C LYS A 430 25.99 -11.91 -6.40
N ASP A 431 26.72 -10.81 -6.42
CA ASP A 431 27.15 -10.14 -7.64
C ASP A 431 28.39 -10.82 -8.25
N ALA A 432 28.95 -10.22 -9.30
CA ALA A 432 30.16 -10.69 -9.96
C ALA A 432 31.41 -10.71 -9.05
N SER A 433 31.41 -9.94 -7.95
CA SER A 433 32.45 -9.96 -6.92
C SER A 433 32.23 -11.02 -5.85
N GLY A 434 31.12 -11.77 -5.94
CA GLY A 434 30.73 -12.80 -4.97
C GLY A 434 30.09 -12.22 -3.70
N ARG A 435 29.78 -10.92 -3.68
CA ARG A 435 29.22 -10.19 -2.53
C ARG A 435 27.72 -9.97 -2.69
N ARG A 436 26.98 -9.91 -1.58
CA ARG A 436 25.54 -9.64 -1.59
C ARG A 436 25.25 -8.20 -1.14
N PRO A 437 24.37 -7.46 -1.84
CA PRO A 437 23.94 -6.13 -1.39
C PRO A 437 23.41 -6.13 0.03
N VAL A 438 22.57 -7.10 0.41
CA VAL A 438 21.93 -7.19 1.75
C VAL A 438 22.91 -7.06 2.93
N TYR A 439 24.15 -7.53 2.79
CA TYR A 439 25.14 -7.43 3.86
C TYR A 439 25.98 -6.15 3.81
N GLY A 440 25.88 -5.35 2.75
CA GLY A 440 26.62 -4.10 2.59
C GLY A 440 28.10 -4.23 2.94
N GLY A 441 28.56 -3.41 3.88
CA GLY A 441 29.94 -3.40 4.41
C GLY A 441 30.24 -4.45 5.48
N ALA A 442 29.30 -5.33 5.85
CA ALA A 442 29.51 -6.32 6.91
C ALA A 442 30.35 -7.52 6.42
N GLU A 443 31.67 -7.36 6.38
CA GLU A 443 32.64 -8.33 5.83
C GLU A 443 32.44 -9.77 6.33
N LYS A 444 32.13 -9.95 7.62
CA LYS A 444 31.89 -11.27 8.20
C LYS A 444 30.80 -12.03 7.45
N PHE A 445 29.68 -11.40 7.13
CA PHE A 445 28.59 -12.05 6.39
C PHE A 445 28.87 -12.14 4.89
N GLN A 446 29.75 -11.31 4.35
CA GLN A 446 30.14 -11.36 2.95
C GLN A 446 31.07 -12.53 2.64
N THR A 447 32.13 -12.70 3.44
CA THR A 447 33.26 -13.56 3.07
C THR A 447 33.41 -14.82 3.91
N ASP A 448 32.87 -14.88 5.12
CA ASP A 448 33.02 -16.05 5.99
C ASP A 448 32.19 -17.23 5.44
N PRO A 449 32.81 -18.38 5.11
CA PRO A 449 32.09 -19.56 4.61
C PRO A 449 31.04 -20.10 5.58
N SER A 450 31.21 -19.87 6.88
CA SER A 450 30.25 -20.27 7.92
C SER A 450 29.05 -19.35 8.00
N TRP A 451 29.11 -18.11 7.49
CA TRP A 451 28.03 -17.12 7.63
C TRP A 451 27.40 -16.69 6.30
N SER A 452 28.16 -16.73 5.20
CA SER A 452 27.74 -16.18 3.89
C SER A 452 26.55 -16.87 3.20
N CYS A 453 26.11 -18.01 3.73
CA CYS A 453 24.92 -18.73 3.28
C CYS A 453 23.67 -18.48 4.14
N TYR A 454 23.78 -17.81 5.29
CA TYR A 454 22.67 -17.55 6.20
C TYR A 454 22.10 -16.15 5.99
N LEU A 455 21.13 -16.05 5.08
CA LEU A 455 20.49 -14.78 4.73
C LEU A 455 19.67 -14.22 5.89
N ASN A 456 19.93 -12.96 6.22
CA ASN A 456 19.11 -12.16 7.11
C ASN A 456 18.04 -11.42 6.31
N PHE A 457 16.95 -11.07 6.98
CA PHE A 457 15.83 -10.34 6.40
C PHE A 457 15.70 -9.03 7.17
N TYR A 458 15.94 -7.93 6.49
CA TYR A 458 15.98 -6.62 7.12
C TYR A 458 14.63 -5.90 7.01
N GLU A 459 14.39 -4.96 7.92
CA GLU A 459 13.22 -4.08 7.93
C GLU A 459 13.10 -3.31 6.61
N TYR A 460 14.21 -2.71 6.18
CA TYR A 460 14.31 -1.97 4.92
C TYR A 460 15.74 -2.03 4.36
N PHE A 461 15.93 -1.47 3.16
CA PHE A 461 17.18 -1.57 2.42
C PHE A 461 17.67 -0.20 1.96
N HIS A 462 18.97 0.01 2.04
CA HIS A 462 19.58 1.28 1.70
C HIS A 462 19.26 1.68 0.25
N GLY A 463 18.76 2.91 0.07
CA GLY A 463 18.19 3.39 -1.19
C GLY A 463 19.15 3.36 -2.39
N ASP A 464 20.46 3.47 -2.18
CA ASP A 464 21.46 3.44 -3.26
C ASP A 464 22.28 2.14 -3.41
N ASN A 465 22.48 1.34 -2.36
CA ASN A 465 23.40 0.20 -2.38
C ASN A 465 22.77 -1.14 -1.92
N GLY A 466 21.51 -1.13 -1.48
CA GLY A 466 20.78 -2.33 -1.11
C GLY A 466 21.22 -3.01 0.19
N ALA A 467 22.07 -2.36 1.01
CA ALA A 467 22.41 -2.84 2.35
C ALA A 467 21.17 -2.98 3.22
N GLY A 468 21.04 -4.08 3.96
CA GLY A 468 19.95 -4.26 4.91
C GLY A 468 20.14 -3.39 6.16
N ILE A 469 19.10 -2.67 6.55
CA ILE A 469 19.08 -1.70 7.66
C ILE A 469 17.84 -1.96 8.55
N GLY A 470 17.92 -1.58 9.82
CA GLY A 470 16.87 -1.81 10.82
C GLY A 470 16.86 -3.27 11.32
N ALA A 471 15.70 -3.72 11.80
CA ALA A 471 15.54 -5.06 12.36
C ALA A 471 15.99 -6.16 11.39
N SER A 472 16.87 -7.06 11.84
CA SER A 472 17.60 -8.01 10.95
C SER A 472 16.96 -9.40 10.83
N HIS A 473 15.87 -9.66 11.54
CA HIS A 473 15.08 -10.88 11.46
C HIS A 473 13.63 -10.58 11.05
N GLN A 474 13.43 -9.52 10.26
CA GLN A 474 12.15 -9.11 9.66
C GLN A 474 11.72 -10.07 8.55
N THR A 475 11.65 -11.38 8.85
CA THR A 475 11.02 -12.39 7.98
C THR A 475 9.49 -12.24 7.88
N GLY A 476 8.96 -11.15 8.43
CA GLY A 476 7.64 -10.61 8.15
C GLY A 476 7.48 -10.17 6.68
N TRP A 477 7.32 -8.86 6.43
CA TRP A 477 7.07 -8.39 5.07
C TRP A 477 8.22 -8.64 4.09
N THR A 478 9.47 -8.72 4.54
CA THR A 478 10.61 -8.94 3.62
C THR A 478 10.57 -10.37 3.07
N GLY A 479 9.82 -11.27 3.73
CA GLY A 479 9.48 -12.59 3.21
C GLY A 479 8.77 -12.55 1.84
N LEU A 480 8.16 -11.42 1.45
CA LEU A 480 7.54 -11.23 0.13
C LEU A 480 8.50 -11.52 -1.04
N VAL A 481 9.82 -11.45 -0.82
CA VAL A 481 10.81 -11.88 -1.82
C VAL A 481 10.58 -13.32 -2.29
N GLY A 482 10.10 -14.21 -1.42
CA GLY A 482 9.74 -15.58 -1.79
C GLY A 482 8.61 -15.63 -2.83
N LYS A 483 7.63 -14.74 -2.71
CA LYS A 483 6.54 -14.61 -3.69
C LYS A 483 7.04 -14.05 -5.02
N LEU A 484 7.97 -13.08 -4.99
CA LEU A 484 8.60 -12.52 -6.19
C LEU A 484 9.43 -13.57 -6.94
N ILE A 485 10.30 -14.32 -6.24
CA ILE A 485 11.12 -15.39 -6.84
C ILE A 485 10.24 -16.44 -7.50
N ARG A 486 9.20 -16.91 -6.81
CA ARG A 486 8.25 -17.87 -7.37
C ARG A 486 7.61 -17.34 -8.64
N GLN A 487 7.19 -16.07 -8.63
CA GLN A 487 6.53 -15.44 -9.78
C GLN A 487 7.47 -15.37 -10.99
N SER A 488 8.72 -14.96 -10.79
CA SER A 488 9.72 -14.93 -11.86
C SER A 488 10.03 -16.33 -12.41
N SER A 489 10.03 -17.37 -11.55
CA SER A 489 10.15 -18.76 -12.01
C SER A 489 8.98 -19.20 -12.89
N GLU A 490 7.74 -18.83 -12.55
CA GLU A 490 6.55 -19.21 -13.31
C GLU A 490 6.51 -18.54 -14.70
N TYR A 491 7.05 -17.32 -14.82
CA TYR A 491 7.11 -16.58 -16.08
C TYR A 491 8.40 -16.79 -16.87
N GLY A 492 9.24 -17.75 -16.46
CA GLY A 492 10.46 -18.14 -17.17
C GLY A 492 11.57 -17.10 -17.15
N THR A 493 11.58 -16.18 -16.18
CA THR A 493 12.60 -15.10 -16.08
C THR A 493 13.59 -15.32 -14.95
N ILE A 494 13.56 -16.47 -14.27
CA ILE A 494 14.47 -16.73 -13.14
C ILE A 494 15.93 -16.81 -13.58
N ASP A 495 16.20 -17.20 -14.82
CA ASP A 495 17.55 -17.22 -15.39
C ASP A 495 18.06 -15.80 -15.74
N GLU A 496 17.16 -14.82 -15.81
CA GLU A 496 17.46 -13.39 -16.01
C GLU A 496 17.68 -12.64 -14.68
N ILE A 497 17.26 -13.24 -13.56
CA ILE A 497 17.57 -12.78 -12.20
C ILE A 497 18.99 -13.21 -11.90
#